data_AF-A0AAW1R2M5-F1
#
_entry.id   AF-A0AAW1R2M5-F1
#
_cell.length_a   1.000
_cell.length_b   1.000
_cell.length_c   1.000
_cell.angle_alpha   90.00
_cell.angle_beta   90.00
_cell.angle_gamma   90.00
#
_symmetry.space_group_name_H-M   'P 1'
#
loop_
_entity.id
_entity.type
_entity.pdbx_description
1 polymer ?
#
loop_
_entity_poly.entity_id
_entity_poly.type
_entity_poly.pdbx_seq_one_letter_code
_entity_poly.pdbx_strand_id
1 'polypeptide(L)'
;MVLCNSAAVLAALALHRLSLDVLQDSSLAARATLMFCLTPASIFYSAIYTESLFAVLSFVGMLCARRSPWLATAAFAAATATRSNGILSCSYLVYAMLCNMAAERGSTLAMPAPADWQVRQAAVGRRAAACAPVLFATALHARLPYLYGHVQAAYWDVGLLRSYRPNQAPNILLAAPILAMSACGADAAAPYVLHWAAATAAAALVLHVQVSTRFLSSCPPLYWYAARLAGSSGAGARRAVWGFFLGYALLGALLFPNFYPWN
;
A
#
# COMPACT_ATOMS: atom_id res chain seq x y z
N MET A 1 -19.23 8.92 -7.77
CA MET A 1 -19.85 7.58 -7.89
C MET A 1 -19.32 6.83 -9.12
N VAL A 2 -19.70 7.18 -10.36
CA VAL A 2 -19.22 6.46 -11.56
C VAL A 2 -17.69 6.45 -11.67
N LEU A 3 -17.03 7.61 -11.55
CA LEU A 3 -15.57 7.69 -11.64
C LEU A 3 -14.85 6.88 -10.55
N CYS A 4 -15.34 6.93 -9.30
CA CYS A 4 -14.79 6.18 -8.17
C CYS A 4 -14.94 4.66 -8.36
N ASN A 5 -16.12 4.21 -8.79
CA ASN A 5 -16.38 2.80 -9.08
C ASN A 5 -15.52 2.30 -10.25
N SER A 6 -15.40 3.09 -11.32
CA SER A 6 -14.51 2.77 -12.44
C SER A 6 -13.06 2.69 -11.98
N ALA A 7 -12.59 3.63 -11.17
CA ALA A 7 -11.24 3.60 -10.60
C ALA A 7 -11.02 2.38 -9.68
N ALA A 8 -12.01 1.99 -8.89
CA ALA A 8 -11.96 0.81 -8.04
C ALA A 8 -11.83 -0.49 -8.86
N VAL A 9 -12.60 -0.62 -9.94
CA VAL A 9 -12.48 -1.76 -10.87
C VAL A 9 -11.10 -1.77 -11.54
N LEU A 10 -10.62 -0.62 -12.01
CA LEU A 10 -9.29 -0.50 -12.59
C LEU A 10 -8.19 -0.86 -11.58
N ALA A 11 -8.35 -0.47 -10.31
CA ALA A 11 -7.43 -0.85 -9.24
C ALA A 11 -7.44 -2.37 -9.01
N ALA A 12 -8.61 -3.01 -8.97
CA ALA A 12 -8.70 -4.47 -8.84
C ALA A 12 -8.04 -5.20 -10.02
N LEU A 13 -8.23 -4.72 -11.25
CA LEU A 13 -7.59 -5.27 -12.45
C LEU A 13 -6.06 -5.07 -12.43
N ALA A 14 -5.59 -3.89 -12.02
CA ALA A 14 -4.16 -3.61 -11.88
C ALA A 14 -3.52 -4.52 -10.82
N LEU A 15 -4.16 -4.69 -9.67
CA LEU A 15 -3.72 -5.60 -8.62
C LEU A 15 -3.72 -7.05 -9.09
N HIS A 16 -4.74 -7.48 -9.84
CA HIS A 16 -4.81 -8.84 -10.37
C HIS A 16 -3.64 -9.14 -11.30
N ARG A 17 -3.36 -8.24 -12.24
CA ARG A 17 -2.20 -8.36 -13.15
C ARG A 17 -0.88 -8.38 -12.39
N LEU A 18 -0.72 -7.48 -11.41
CA LEU A 18 0.47 -7.47 -10.55
C LEU A 18 0.62 -8.78 -9.78
N SER A 19 -0.49 -9.34 -9.30
CA SER A 19 -0.49 -10.59 -8.53
C SER A 19 -0.16 -11.80 -9.39
N LEU A 20 -0.64 -11.86 -10.65
CA LEU A 20 -0.24 -12.91 -11.59
C LEU A 20 1.26 -12.87 -11.88
N ASP A 21 1.79 -11.66 -12.12
CA ASP A 21 3.21 -11.46 -12.40
C ASP A 21 4.10 -11.85 -11.21
N VAL A 22 3.70 -11.53 -9.97
CA VAL A 22 4.53 -11.75 -8.78
C VAL A 22 4.35 -13.15 -8.19
N LEU A 23 3.11 -13.65 -8.10
CA LEU A 23 2.81 -14.92 -7.43
C LEU A 23 2.93 -16.12 -8.37
N GLN A 24 2.88 -15.91 -9.70
CA GLN A 24 2.95 -16.97 -10.71
C GLN A 24 1.88 -18.08 -10.52
N ASP A 25 0.80 -17.78 -9.80
CA ASP A 25 -0.31 -18.69 -9.51
C ASP A 25 -1.64 -17.96 -9.68
N SER A 26 -2.44 -18.39 -10.65
CA SER A 26 -3.74 -17.80 -10.98
C SER A 26 -4.75 -17.92 -9.84
N SER A 27 -4.70 -19.00 -9.05
CA SER A 27 -5.61 -19.24 -7.94
C SER A 27 -5.31 -18.30 -6.76
N LEU A 28 -4.02 -18.05 -6.47
CA LEU A 28 -3.61 -17.12 -5.41
C LEU A 28 -3.87 -15.68 -5.84
N ALA A 29 -3.60 -15.33 -7.10
CA ALA A 29 -3.86 -14.00 -7.64
C ALA A 29 -5.36 -13.65 -7.60
N ALA A 30 -6.25 -14.58 -7.98
CA ALA A 30 -7.69 -14.38 -7.90
C ALA A 30 -8.16 -14.17 -6.44
N ARG A 31 -7.65 -14.97 -5.50
CA ARG A 31 -7.97 -14.82 -4.07
C ARG A 31 -7.52 -13.47 -3.52
N ALA A 32 -6.31 -13.02 -3.86
CA ALA A 32 -5.82 -11.70 -3.43
C ALA A 32 -6.68 -10.56 -3.98
N THR A 33 -7.08 -10.62 -5.26
CA THR A 33 -7.98 -9.63 -5.87
C THR A 33 -9.36 -9.62 -5.20
N LEU A 34 -9.93 -10.80 -4.90
CA LEU A 34 -11.20 -10.89 -4.19
C LEU A 34 -11.12 -10.28 -2.78
N MET A 35 -10.01 -10.52 -2.06
CA MET A 35 -9.79 -9.92 -0.74
C MET A 35 -9.62 -8.40 -0.82
N PHE A 36 -9.07 -7.86 -1.91
CA PHE A 36 -9.06 -6.42 -2.16
C PHE A 36 -10.47 -5.86 -2.38
N CYS A 37 -11.32 -6.55 -3.16
CA CYS A 37 -12.71 -6.14 -3.36
C CYS A 37 -13.52 -6.18 -2.05
N LEU A 38 -13.21 -7.12 -1.16
CA LEU A 38 -13.84 -7.29 0.16
C LEU A 38 -13.08 -6.58 1.29
N THR A 39 -12.16 -5.68 0.96
CA THR A 39 -11.36 -5.02 1.99
C THR A 39 -12.23 -4.12 2.87
N PRO A 40 -11.91 -3.93 4.16
CA PRO A 40 -12.51 -2.92 5.04
C PRO A 40 -12.69 -1.53 4.43
N ALA A 41 -11.77 -1.13 3.55
CA ALA A 41 -11.81 0.14 2.86
C ALA A 41 -12.65 0.15 1.56
N SER A 42 -13.29 -0.97 1.19
CA SER A 42 -14.07 -1.10 -0.06
C SER A 42 -15.17 -0.06 -0.20
N ILE A 43 -15.79 0.36 0.90
CA ILE A 43 -16.80 1.43 0.90
C ILE A 43 -16.23 2.77 0.44
N PHE A 44 -14.98 3.09 0.82
CA PHE A 44 -14.30 4.29 0.34
C PHE A 44 -13.92 4.21 -1.15
N TYR A 45 -13.87 3.01 -1.71
CA TYR A 45 -13.68 2.83 -3.15
C TYR A 45 -14.96 3.10 -3.94
N SER A 46 -16.14 2.92 -3.33
CA SER A 46 -17.44 3.21 -3.95
C SER A 46 -18.00 4.59 -3.62
N ALA A 47 -17.68 5.14 -2.45
CA ALA A 47 -18.05 6.49 -2.06
C ALA A 47 -17.21 7.55 -2.77
N ILE A 48 -17.64 8.82 -2.71
CA ILE A 48 -16.94 9.95 -3.36
C ILE A 48 -15.72 10.33 -2.50
N TYR A 49 -14.67 9.51 -2.57
CA TYR A 49 -13.38 9.80 -1.97
C TYR A 49 -12.22 9.54 -2.95
N THR A 50 -11.00 9.94 -2.58
CA THR A 50 -9.79 9.85 -3.41
C THR A 50 -9.07 8.51 -3.31
N GLU A 51 -9.54 7.61 -2.46
CA GLU A 51 -8.94 6.32 -2.10
C GLU A 51 -8.85 5.39 -3.32
N SER A 52 -9.90 5.32 -4.14
CA SER A 52 -9.92 4.48 -5.35
C SER A 52 -8.96 5.01 -6.42
N LEU A 53 -8.87 6.33 -6.56
CA LEU A 53 -7.91 6.97 -7.46
C LEU A 53 -6.46 6.77 -6.98
N PHE A 54 -6.23 6.87 -5.68
CA PHE A 54 -4.92 6.60 -5.08
C PHE A 54 -4.50 5.13 -5.27
N ALA A 55 -5.42 4.18 -5.08
CA ALA A 55 -5.16 2.75 -5.26
C ALA A 55 -4.78 2.42 -6.71
N VAL A 56 -5.53 2.91 -7.70
CA VAL A 56 -5.21 2.65 -9.11
C VAL A 56 -3.86 3.26 -9.50
N LEU A 57 -3.56 4.50 -9.09
CA LEU A 57 -2.29 5.15 -9.40
C LEU A 57 -1.10 4.44 -8.73
N SER A 58 -1.28 3.94 -7.49
CA SER A 58 -0.26 3.16 -6.77
C SER A 58 0.02 1.82 -7.46
N PHE A 59 -1.02 1.05 -7.80
CA PHE A 59 -0.85 -0.24 -8.48
C PHE A 59 -0.31 -0.09 -9.91
N VAL A 60 -0.78 0.92 -10.65
CA VAL A 60 -0.26 1.25 -11.98
C VAL A 60 1.19 1.71 -11.88
N GLY A 61 1.56 2.49 -10.86
CA GLY A 61 2.96 2.87 -10.61
C GLY A 61 3.87 1.67 -10.40
N MET A 62 3.42 0.68 -9.63
CA MET A 62 4.14 -0.58 -9.42
C MET A 62 4.27 -1.42 -10.72
N LEU A 63 3.21 -1.49 -11.52
CA LEU A 63 3.25 -2.15 -12.84
C LEU A 63 4.18 -1.44 -13.82
N CYS A 64 4.11 -0.11 -13.87
CA CYS A 64 4.93 0.73 -14.73
C CYS A 64 6.42 0.67 -14.35
N ALA A 65 6.74 0.46 -13.07
CA ALA A 65 8.12 0.34 -12.60
C ALA A 65 8.89 -0.81 -13.27
N ARG A 66 8.17 -1.82 -13.79
CA ARG A 66 8.75 -2.94 -14.54
C ARG A 66 9.06 -2.61 -16.01
N ARG A 67 8.44 -1.55 -16.55
CA ARG A 67 8.60 -1.12 -17.95
C ARG A 67 9.47 0.12 -18.08
N SER A 68 9.16 1.17 -17.32
CA SER A 68 9.87 2.45 -17.37
C SER A 68 9.85 3.13 -16.00
N PRO A 69 11.02 3.51 -15.46
CA PRO A 69 11.10 4.22 -14.18
C PRO A 69 10.40 5.58 -14.24
N TRP A 70 10.35 6.23 -15.40
CA TRP A 70 9.71 7.54 -15.58
C TRP A 70 8.20 7.48 -15.43
N LEU A 71 7.57 6.46 -16.03
CA LEU A 71 6.13 6.25 -15.91
C LEU A 71 5.75 5.86 -14.48
N ALA A 72 6.60 5.09 -13.81
CA ALA A 72 6.42 4.74 -12.40
C ALA A 72 6.49 5.98 -11.50
N THR A 73 7.53 6.80 -11.67
CA THR A 73 7.70 8.06 -10.94
C THR A 73 6.54 9.02 -11.19
N ALA A 74 6.09 9.18 -12.43
CA ALA A 74 4.95 10.01 -12.76
C ALA A 74 3.65 9.50 -12.11
N ALA A 75 3.41 8.18 -12.13
CA ALA A 75 2.26 7.57 -11.49
C ALA A 75 2.30 7.72 -9.96
N PHE A 76 3.45 7.53 -9.32
CA PHE A 76 3.61 7.74 -7.88
C PHE A 76 3.54 9.22 -7.47
N ALA A 77 4.00 10.14 -8.32
CA ALA A 77 3.83 11.57 -8.12
C ALA A 77 2.35 11.96 -8.20
N ALA A 78 1.62 11.44 -9.19
CA ALA A 78 0.17 11.61 -9.28
C ALA A 78 -0.54 11.01 -8.05
N ALA A 79 -0.13 9.82 -7.58
CA ALA A 79 -0.67 9.23 -6.36
C ALA A 79 -0.43 10.14 -5.14
N THR A 80 0.75 10.72 -5.00
CA THR A 80 1.08 11.68 -3.93
C THR A 80 0.28 12.97 -4.02
N ALA A 81 -0.02 13.44 -5.24
CA ALA A 81 -0.88 14.60 -5.45
C ALA A 81 -2.34 14.33 -5.03
N THR A 82 -2.82 13.09 -5.16
CA THR A 82 -4.18 12.72 -4.70
C THR A 82 -4.27 12.58 -3.19
N ARG A 83 -3.19 12.16 -2.52
CA ARG A 83 -3.09 12.00 -1.06
C ARG A 83 -1.65 12.24 -0.63
N SER A 84 -1.41 13.15 0.31
CA SER A 84 -0.06 13.46 0.82
C SER A 84 0.68 12.22 1.36
N ASN A 85 -0.05 11.26 1.96
CA ASN A 85 0.49 9.98 2.43
C ASN A 85 1.11 9.13 1.30
N GLY A 86 0.77 9.41 0.04
CA GLY A 86 1.36 8.79 -1.14
C GLY A 86 2.86 9.02 -1.27
N ILE A 87 3.44 9.99 -0.55
CA ILE A 87 4.88 10.23 -0.48
C ILE A 87 5.65 8.98 -0.06
N LEU A 88 5.04 8.10 0.74
CA LEU A 88 5.62 6.82 1.16
C LEU A 88 5.89 5.87 -0.02
N SER A 89 5.28 6.09 -1.18
CA SER A 89 5.60 5.40 -2.44
C SER A 89 7.03 5.65 -2.91
N CYS A 90 7.71 6.70 -2.41
CA CYS A 90 9.12 6.92 -2.67
C CYS A 90 10.00 5.79 -2.15
N SER A 91 9.60 5.07 -1.09
CA SER A 91 10.34 3.93 -0.53
C SER A 91 10.54 2.80 -1.55
N TYR A 92 9.55 2.58 -2.43
CA TYR A 92 9.64 1.61 -3.52
C TYR A 92 10.72 2.02 -4.55
N LEU A 93 10.79 3.32 -4.88
CA LEU A 93 11.80 3.86 -5.79
C LEU A 93 13.20 3.87 -5.15
N VAL A 94 13.30 4.18 -3.86
CA VAL A 94 14.56 4.12 -3.10
C VAL A 94 15.10 2.70 -3.04
N TYR A 95 14.24 1.70 -2.80
CA TYR A 95 14.65 0.29 -2.85
C TYR A 95 15.25 -0.10 -4.22
N ALA A 96 14.59 0.32 -5.30
CA ALA A 96 15.07 0.09 -6.66
C ALA A 96 16.46 0.72 -6.89
N MET A 97 16.72 1.92 -6.35
CA MET A 97 18.05 2.55 -6.43
C MET A 97 19.11 1.77 -5.64
N LEU A 98 18.79 1.37 -4.41
CA LEU A 98 19.71 0.65 -3.55
C LEU A 98 20.13 -0.68 -4.19
N CYS A 99 19.18 -1.39 -4.81
CA CYS A 99 19.48 -2.62 -5.57
C CYS A 99 20.43 -2.36 -6.74
N ASN A 100 20.23 -1.27 -7.49
CA ASN A 100 21.12 -0.90 -8.60
C ASN A 100 22.53 -0.56 -8.13
N MET A 101 22.65 0.23 -7.05
CA MET A 101 23.95 0.58 -6.48
C MET A 101 24.69 -0.65 -5.92
N ALA A 102 23.97 -1.60 -5.33
CA ALA A 102 24.53 -2.86 -4.87
C ALA A 102 25.00 -3.76 -6.04
N ALA A 103 24.24 -3.79 -7.14
CA ALA A 103 24.61 -4.53 -8.35
C ALA A 103 25.86 -3.94 -9.03
N GLU A 104 25.96 -2.62 -9.12
CA GLU A 104 27.14 -1.92 -9.68
C GLU A 104 28.41 -2.11 -8.82
N ARG A 105 28.25 -2.28 -7.51
CA ARG A 105 29.37 -2.51 -6.57
C ARG A 105 29.80 -3.97 -6.45
N GLY A 106 29.15 -4.90 -7.17
CA GLY A 106 29.49 -6.33 -7.12
C GLY A 106 29.31 -6.95 -5.73
N SER A 107 28.54 -6.32 -4.85
CA SER A 107 28.36 -6.78 -3.47
C SER A 107 27.44 -8.00 -3.40
N THR A 108 27.90 -9.07 -2.72
CA THR A 108 27.13 -10.29 -2.43
C THR A 108 25.94 -10.08 -1.49
N LEU A 109 25.80 -8.88 -0.92
CA LEU A 109 24.63 -8.43 -0.15
C LEU A 109 23.47 -8.06 -1.10
N ALA A 110 23.27 -8.88 -2.13
CA ALA A 110 22.18 -8.75 -3.08
C ALA A 110 20.88 -9.03 -2.33
N MET A 111 20.13 -7.96 -2.01
CA MET A 111 18.77 -8.10 -1.51
C MET A 111 18.01 -9.04 -2.47
N PRO A 112 17.22 -10.00 -1.94
CA PRO A 112 16.56 -11.02 -2.75
C PRO A 112 15.47 -10.38 -3.62
N ALA A 113 15.87 -9.81 -4.75
CA ALA A 113 14.98 -9.36 -5.78
C ALA A 113 14.48 -10.59 -6.56
N PRO A 114 13.18 -10.68 -6.87
CA PRO A 114 12.65 -11.67 -7.79
C PRO A 114 13.48 -11.74 -9.08
N ALA A 115 13.70 -12.94 -9.63
CA ALA A 115 14.62 -13.16 -10.77
C ALA A 115 14.25 -12.33 -12.02
N ASP A 116 12.98 -11.99 -12.18
CA ASP A 116 12.42 -11.12 -13.22
C ASP A 116 12.72 -9.62 -13.02
N TRP A 117 13.06 -9.20 -11.80
CA TRP A 117 13.43 -7.84 -11.43
C TRP A 117 14.91 -7.55 -11.70
N GLN A 118 15.80 -8.51 -11.42
CA GLN A 118 17.25 -8.34 -11.57
C GLN A 118 17.67 -8.12 -13.05
N VAL A 119 17.01 -8.78 -13.99
CA VAL A 119 17.40 -8.75 -15.42
C VAL A 119 17.03 -7.43 -16.12
N ARG A 120 16.06 -6.66 -15.61
CA ARG A 120 15.56 -5.45 -16.28
C ARG A 120 15.99 -4.13 -15.64
N GLN A 121 16.47 -4.14 -14.39
CA GLN A 121 17.00 -2.93 -13.75
C GLN A 121 18.44 -2.56 -14.17
N ALA A 122 19.20 -3.49 -14.74
CA ALA A 122 20.51 -3.20 -15.35
C ALA A 122 20.42 -2.14 -16.48
N ALA A 123 19.23 -1.94 -17.07
CA ALA A 123 18.96 -0.86 -18.02
C ALA A 123 18.58 0.48 -17.33
N VAL A 124 18.06 0.44 -16.10
CA VAL A 124 17.69 1.60 -15.27
C VAL A 124 18.91 2.23 -14.59
N GLY A 125 19.90 1.41 -14.20
CA GLY A 125 21.14 1.86 -13.54
C GLY A 125 21.91 2.94 -14.31
N ARG A 126 21.87 2.93 -15.65
CA ARG A 126 22.55 3.96 -16.47
C ARG A 126 21.90 5.34 -16.50
N ARG A 127 20.75 5.56 -15.83
CA ARG A 127 20.06 6.86 -15.85
C ARG A 127 19.57 7.28 -14.45
N ALA A 128 20.52 7.44 -13.52
CA ALA A 128 20.32 8.04 -12.19
C ALA A 128 19.64 9.43 -12.19
N ALA A 129 19.59 10.11 -13.34
CA ALA A 129 18.86 11.38 -13.52
C ALA A 129 17.32 11.24 -13.38
N ALA A 130 16.76 10.04 -13.45
CA ALA A 130 15.31 9.81 -13.45
C ALA A 130 14.59 10.06 -12.12
N CYS A 131 15.35 10.15 -11.04
CA CYS A 131 14.81 10.29 -9.69
C CYS A 131 15.10 11.65 -9.04
N ALA A 132 15.81 12.53 -9.76
CA ALA A 132 16.00 13.91 -9.37
C ALA A 132 14.67 14.64 -9.07
N PRO A 133 13.55 14.43 -9.80
CA PRO A 133 12.28 15.09 -9.49
C PRO A 133 11.66 14.62 -8.17
N VAL A 134 11.82 13.35 -7.81
CA VAL A 134 11.30 12.78 -6.55
C VAL A 134 12.12 13.28 -5.38
N LEU A 135 13.45 13.15 -5.44
CA LEU A 135 14.34 13.68 -4.40
C LEU A 135 14.19 15.20 -4.26
N PHE A 136 13.97 15.92 -5.36
CA PHE A 136 13.65 17.35 -5.35
C PHE A 136 12.30 17.63 -4.69
N ALA A 137 11.24 16.87 -4.99
CA ALA A 137 9.94 17.03 -4.35
C ALA A 137 9.97 16.72 -2.84
N THR A 138 10.68 15.65 -2.42
CA THR A 138 10.88 15.32 -1.00
C THR A 138 11.72 16.39 -0.30
N ALA A 139 12.77 16.90 -0.96
CA ALA A 139 13.60 17.98 -0.43
C ALA A 139 12.86 19.33 -0.38
N LEU A 140 11.94 19.59 -1.32
CA LEU A 140 11.07 20.76 -1.29
C LEU A 140 10.08 20.67 -0.12
N HIS A 141 9.49 19.49 0.10
CA HIS A 141 8.63 19.24 1.27
C HIS A 141 9.36 19.42 2.60
N ALA A 142 10.64 19.04 2.67
CA ALA A 142 11.47 19.24 3.85
C ALA A 142 11.87 20.71 4.09
N ARG A 143 11.80 21.57 3.05
CA ARG A 143 12.17 22.99 3.11
C ARG A 143 10.98 23.94 3.25
N LEU A 144 9.77 23.51 2.88
CA LEU A 144 8.54 24.25 3.16
C LEU A 144 8.13 24.01 4.63
N PRO A 145 7.64 25.02 5.36
CA PRO A 145 7.07 24.79 6.68
C PRO A 145 5.98 23.74 6.53
N TYR A 146 6.11 22.64 7.27
CA TYR A 146 5.28 21.44 7.19
C TYR A 146 3.86 21.75 7.70
N LEU A 147 3.11 22.53 6.91
CA LEU A 147 1.81 23.11 7.23
C LEU A 147 0.80 22.00 7.57
N TYR A 148 0.87 20.89 6.85
CA TYR A 148 0.02 19.73 7.09
C TYR A 148 0.30 19.09 8.45
N GLY A 149 1.56 18.90 8.85
CA GLY A 149 1.86 18.38 10.19
C GLY A 149 1.52 19.34 11.31
N HIS A 150 1.65 20.65 11.07
CA HIS A 150 1.20 21.66 12.03
C HIS A 150 -0.32 21.58 12.25
N VAL A 151 -1.11 21.50 11.17
CA VAL A 151 -2.58 21.32 11.24
C VAL A 151 -2.93 19.99 11.90
N GLN A 152 -2.23 18.91 11.54
CA GLN A 152 -2.43 17.58 12.11
C GLN A 152 -2.16 17.53 13.62
N ALA A 153 -1.11 18.21 14.09
CA ALA A 153 -0.79 18.28 15.52
C ALA A 153 -1.72 19.23 16.28
N ALA A 154 -2.10 20.37 15.68
CA ALA A 154 -2.92 21.40 16.31
C ALA A 154 -4.41 21.01 16.42
N TYR A 155 -4.94 20.30 15.42
CA TYR A 155 -6.38 20.01 15.33
C TYR A 155 -6.74 18.54 15.47
N TRP A 156 -5.85 17.62 15.07
CA TRP A 156 -6.15 16.19 14.99
C TRP A 156 -5.29 15.33 15.91
N ASP A 157 -4.46 15.98 16.74
CA ASP A 157 -3.58 15.36 17.74
C ASP A 157 -2.75 14.18 17.21
N VAL A 158 -2.36 14.27 15.93
CA VAL A 158 -1.56 13.25 15.25
C VAL A 158 -0.08 13.48 15.57
N GLY A 159 0.60 12.43 16.00
CA GLY A 159 2.02 12.45 16.36
C GLY A 159 2.50 11.05 16.74
N LEU A 160 3.81 10.91 16.97
CA LEU A 160 4.42 9.63 17.32
C LEU A 160 3.69 9.00 18.52
N LEU A 161 3.03 7.85 18.28
CA LEU A 161 2.26 7.08 19.27
C LEU A 161 1.05 7.80 19.90
N ARG A 162 0.69 9.02 19.47
CA ARG A 162 -0.45 9.75 20.02
C ARG A 162 -1.81 9.13 19.69
N SER A 163 -1.86 8.28 18.68
CA SER A 163 -3.09 7.60 18.23
C SER A 163 -3.47 6.36 19.06
N TYR A 164 -2.65 5.96 20.04
CA TYR A 164 -2.96 4.82 20.94
C TYR A 164 -3.63 5.28 22.23
N ARG A 165 -4.74 6.02 22.11
CA ARG A 165 -5.54 6.44 23.28
C ARG A 165 -6.64 5.43 23.63
N PRO A 166 -6.98 5.27 24.92
CA PRO A 166 -8.11 4.42 25.34
C PRO A 166 -9.43 4.82 24.67
N ASN A 167 -9.65 6.12 24.46
CA ASN A 167 -10.85 6.64 23.80
C ASN A 167 -10.93 6.29 22.31
N GLN A 168 -9.81 5.83 21.71
CA GLN A 168 -9.73 5.37 20.32
C GLN A 168 -9.68 3.84 20.23
N ALA A 169 -9.91 3.12 21.33
CA ALA A 169 -9.91 1.66 21.37
C ALA A 169 -10.77 1.00 20.28
N PRO A 170 -12.00 1.49 19.95
CA PRO A 170 -12.78 0.93 18.86
C PRO A 170 -12.06 1.02 17.50
N ASN A 171 -11.43 2.15 17.20
CA ASN A 171 -10.67 2.35 15.97
C ASN A 171 -9.41 1.47 15.94
N ILE A 172 -8.73 1.32 17.07
CA ILE A 172 -7.52 0.49 17.18
C ILE A 172 -7.86 -0.98 16.98
N LEU A 173 -8.96 -1.46 17.58
CA LEU A 173 -9.48 -2.82 17.38
C LEU A 173 -9.84 -3.09 15.92
N LEU A 174 -10.41 -2.10 15.25
CA LEU A 174 -10.72 -2.14 13.82
C LEU A 174 -9.43 -2.22 12.96
N ALA A 175 -8.39 -1.43 13.27
CA ALA A 175 -7.14 -1.44 12.50
C ALA A 175 -6.21 -2.63 12.83
N ALA A 176 -6.29 -3.19 14.02
CA ALA A 176 -5.34 -4.19 14.53
C ALA A 176 -5.17 -5.42 13.63
N PRO A 177 -6.22 -6.03 13.05
CA PRO A 177 -6.05 -7.20 12.19
C PRO A 177 -5.32 -6.88 10.88
N ILE A 178 -5.57 -5.70 10.30
CA ILE A 178 -4.88 -5.25 9.08
C ILE A 178 -3.40 -4.97 9.40
N LEU A 179 -3.12 -4.33 10.55
CA LEU A 179 -1.76 -4.05 11.00
C LEU A 179 -1.00 -5.35 11.34
N ALA A 180 -1.65 -6.32 11.97
CA ALA A 180 -1.06 -7.62 12.30
C ALA A 180 -0.74 -8.43 11.03
N MET A 181 -1.68 -8.53 10.09
CA MET A 181 -1.42 -9.14 8.78
C MET A 181 -0.33 -8.37 8.01
N SER A 182 -0.31 -7.04 8.15
CA SER A 182 0.72 -6.16 7.57
C SER A 182 2.10 -6.31 8.22
N ALA A 183 2.19 -6.85 9.44
CA ALA A 183 3.45 -7.11 10.11
C ALA A 183 3.99 -8.52 9.81
N CYS A 184 3.10 -9.51 9.64
CA CYS A 184 3.48 -10.92 9.49
C CYS A 184 3.76 -11.37 8.04
N GLY A 185 3.25 -10.67 7.03
CA GLY A 185 3.39 -11.03 5.61
C GLY A 185 4.74 -10.78 4.90
N ALA A 186 5.87 -10.92 5.58
CA ALA A 186 7.20 -10.55 5.09
C ALA A 186 7.82 -11.48 4.00
N ASP A 187 7.07 -12.44 3.46
CA ASP A 187 7.63 -13.56 2.67
C ASP A 187 7.30 -13.52 1.16
N ALA A 188 7.02 -12.34 0.58
CA ALA A 188 6.70 -12.23 -0.84
C ALA A 188 7.33 -11.00 -1.51
N ALA A 189 8.42 -11.22 -2.26
CA ALA A 189 9.11 -10.27 -3.13
C ALA A 189 9.63 -9.00 -2.42
N ALA A 190 10.92 -9.00 -2.08
CA ALA A 190 11.61 -7.95 -1.31
C ALA A 190 11.32 -6.47 -1.67
N PRO A 191 11.16 -6.04 -2.94
CA PRO A 191 10.82 -4.64 -3.25
C PRO A 191 9.45 -4.21 -2.70
N TYR A 192 8.47 -5.09 -2.77
CA TYR A 192 7.11 -4.79 -2.33
C TYR A 192 7.01 -4.84 -0.81
N VAL A 193 7.78 -5.74 -0.17
CA VAL A 193 7.85 -5.88 1.29
C VAL A 193 8.51 -4.66 1.93
N LEU A 194 9.59 -4.09 1.37
CA LEU A 194 10.20 -2.90 1.98
C LEU A 194 9.30 -1.67 1.86
N HIS A 195 8.67 -1.48 0.70
CA HIS A 195 7.68 -0.42 0.50
C HIS A 195 6.49 -0.58 1.46
N TRP A 196 6.01 -1.81 1.63
CA TRP A 196 4.93 -2.16 2.54
C TRP A 196 5.34 -2.08 4.02
N ALA A 197 6.57 -2.41 4.38
CA ALA A 197 7.09 -2.27 5.73
C ALA A 197 7.21 -0.79 6.11
N ALA A 198 7.68 0.06 5.19
CA ALA A 198 7.70 1.52 5.38
C ALA A 198 6.28 2.09 5.51
N ALA A 199 5.34 1.63 4.66
CA ALA A 199 3.93 2.00 4.73
C ALA A 199 3.29 1.56 6.05
N THR A 200 3.60 0.36 6.54
CA THR A 200 3.10 -0.22 7.79
C THR A 200 3.69 0.47 9.01
N ALA A 201 4.99 0.77 9.00
CA ALA A 201 5.64 1.54 10.06
C ALA A 201 5.05 2.95 10.16
N ALA A 202 4.85 3.64 9.02
CA ALA A 202 4.20 4.93 9.01
C ALA A 202 2.73 4.84 9.47
N ALA A 203 2.00 3.81 9.04
CA ALA A 203 0.62 3.54 9.45
C ALA A 203 0.49 3.24 10.96
N ALA A 204 1.48 2.60 11.57
CA ALA A 204 1.47 2.24 12.97
C ALA A 204 1.98 3.37 13.88
N LEU A 205 2.91 4.20 13.41
CA LEU A 205 3.64 5.16 14.25
C LEU A 205 3.19 6.61 14.05
N VAL A 206 2.76 6.98 12.84
CA VAL A 206 2.61 8.38 12.43
C VAL A 206 1.20 8.69 11.94
N LEU A 207 0.53 7.74 11.27
CA LEU A 207 -0.82 7.97 10.76
C LEU A 207 -1.88 7.75 11.84
N HIS A 208 -2.92 8.57 11.78
CA HIS A 208 -4.13 8.37 12.55
C HIS A 208 -4.76 7.01 12.19
N VAL A 209 -5.24 6.27 13.19
CA VAL A 209 -5.71 4.88 13.06
C VAL A 209 -6.78 4.71 11.96
N GLN A 210 -7.65 5.69 11.78
CA GLN A 210 -8.70 5.68 10.74
C GLN A 210 -8.16 5.92 9.32
N VAL A 211 -7.00 6.55 9.19
CA VAL A 211 -6.32 6.79 7.90
C VAL A 211 -5.41 5.60 7.56
N SER A 212 -4.85 4.94 8.58
CA SER A 212 -3.96 3.78 8.45
C SER A 212 -4.62 2.63 7.70
N THR A 213 -5.86 2.26 8.04
CA THR A 213 -6.59 1.16 7.38
C THR A 213 -6.87 1.44 5.90
N ARG A 214 -7.25 2.68 5.57
CA ARG A 214 -7.49 3.16 4.19
C ARG A 214 -6.22 3.27 3.37
N PHE A 215 -5.09 3.57 4.02
CA PHE A 215 -3.81 3.66 3.34
C PHE A 215 -3.24 2.27 3.06
N LEU A 216 -3.29 1.36 4.04
CA LEU A 216 -2.80 -0.01 3.93
C LEU A 216 -3.62 -0.86 2.96
N SER A 217 -4.89 -0.52 2.70
CA SER A 217 -5.69 -1.22 1.70
C SER A 217 -5.18 -1.03 0.26
N SER A 218 -4.31 -0.04 0.03
CA SER A 218 -3.63 0.16 -1.27
C SER A 218 -2.28 -0.56 -1.33
N CYS A 219 -1.96 -1.46 -0.39
CA CYS A 219 -0.73 -2.25 -0.39
C CYS A 219 -0.99 -3.69 -0.90
N PRO A 220 -0.42 -4.10 -2.05
CA PRO A 220 -0.58 -5.46 -2.59
C PRO A 220 -0.13 -6.60 -1.66
N PRO A 221 1.00 -6.51 -0.92
CA PRO A 221 1.50 -7.60 -0.09
C PRO A 221 0.53 -8.08 1.00
N LEU A 222 -0.29 -7.17 1.54
CA LEU A 222 -1.35 -7.51 2.49
C LEU A 222 -2.27 -8.60 1.94
N TYR A 223 -2.71 -8.44 0.70
CA TYR A 223 -3.63 -9.37 0.05
C TYR A 223 -2.94 -10.65 -0.40
N TRP A 224 -1.67 -10.58 -0.80
CA TRP A 224 -0.88 -11.77 -1.14
C TRP A 224 -0.68 -12.68 0.06
N TYR A 225 -0.35 -12.10 1.22
CA TYR A 225 -0.20 -12.84 2.46
C TYR A 225 -1.53 -13.46 2.90
N ALA A 226 -2.61 -12.67 2.91
CA ALA A 226 -3.95 -13.17 3.26
C ALA A 226 -4.41 -14.30 2.32
N ALA A 227 -4.17 -14.18 1.01
CA ALA A 227 -4.51 -15.20 0.02
C ALA A 227 -3.72 -16.51 0.23
N ARG A 228 -2.43 -16.40 0.59
CA ARG A 228 -1.59 -17.54 0.95
C ARG A 228 -2.09 -18.21 2.22
N LEU A 229 -2.36 -17.44 3.28
CA LEU A 229 -2.87 -17.96 4.55
C LEU A 229 -4.20 -18.68 4.34
N ALA A 230 -5.10 -18.14 3.52
CA ALA A 230 -6.35 -18.81 3.15
C ALA A 230 -6.14 -20.06 2.28
N GLY A 231 -4.98 -20.23 1.66
CA GLY A 231 -4.64 -21.36 0.78
C GLY A 231 -3.91 -22.52 1.44
N SER A 232 -2.93 -22.21 2.28
CA SER A 232 -2.06 -23.19 2.92
C SER A 232 -2.59 -23.66 4.27
N SER A 233 -3.51 -22.92 4.89
CA SER A 233 -3.98 -23.24 6.23
C SER A 233 -5.18 -24.20 6.24
N GLY A 234 -5.35 -24.91 7.36
CA GLY A 234 -6.48 -25.79 7.59
C GLY A 234 -7.84 -25.08 7.46
N ALA A 235 -8.91 -25.87 7.31
CA ALA A 235 -10.27 -25.37 7.04
C ALA A 235 -10.79 -24.35 8.07
N GLY A 236 -10.29 -24.37 9.31
CA GLY A 236 -10.60 -23.36 10.34
C GLY A 236 -9.99 -21.99 10.03
N ALA A 237 -8.68 -21.92 9.83
CA ALA A 237 -7.97 -20.68 9.54
C ALA A 237 -8.43 -20.04 8.22
N ARG A 238 -8.68 -20.84 7.18
CA ARG A 238 -9.26 -20.34 5.92
C ARG A 238 -10.62 -19.67 6.13
N ARG A 239 -11.50 -20.29 6.94
CA ARG A 239 -12.80 -19.68 7.30
C ARG A 239 -12.62 -18.40 8.10
N ALA A 240 -11.66 -18.35 9.02
CA ALA A 240 -11.37 -17.15 9.80
C ALA A 240 -10.92 -15.98 8.92
N VAL A 241 -10.01 -16.20 7.95
CA VAL A 241 -9.54 -15.14 7.03
C VAL A 241 -10.69 -14.62 6.17
N TRP A 242 -11.44 -15.50 5.50
CA TRP A 242 -12.57 -15.07 4.68
C TRP A 242 -13.68 -14.43 5.51
N GLY A 243 -13.97 -14.99 6.69
CA GLY A 243 -14.93 -14.42 7.64
C GLY A 243 -14.51 -13.04 8.11
N PHE A 244 -13.21 -12.80 8.32
CA PHE A 244 -12.68 -11.48 8.63
C PHE A 244 -12.96 -10.49 7.50
N PHE A 245 -12.50 -10.74 6.26
CA PHE A 245 -12.71 -9.80 5.14
C PHE A 245 -14.21 -9.57 4.84
N LEU A 246 -15.01 -10.63 4.77
CA LEU A 246 -16.44 -10.53 4.49
C LEU A 246 -17.19 -9.84 5.62
N GLY A 247 -16.94 -10.25 6.87
CA GLY A 247 -17.56 -9.65 8.04
C GLY A 247 -17.25 -8.17 8.14
N TYR A 248 -16.03 -7.77 7.80
CA TYR A 248 -15.63 -6.37 7.81
C TYR A 248 -16.26 -5.56 6.68
N ALA A 249 -16.36 -6.10 5.46
CA ALA A 249 -17.06 -5.45 4.35
C ALA A 249 -18.54 -5.21 4.69
N LEU A 250 -19.20 -6.21 5.30
CA LEU A 250 -20.60 -6.11 5.73
C LEU A 250 -20.75 -5.11 6.89
N LEU A 251 -19.91 -5.21 7.91
CA LEU A 251 -19.91 -4.30 9.06
C LEU A 251 -19.69 -2.86 8.60
N GLY A 252 -18.75 -2.64 7.68
CA GLY A 252 -18.51 -1.31 7.13
C GLY A 252 -19.71 -0.77 6.35
N ALA A 253 -20.35 -1.60 5.52
CA ALA A 253 -21.52 -1.19 4.75
C ALA A 253 -22.71 -0.83 5.66
N LEU A 254 -22.78 -1.42 6.86
CA LEU A 254 -23.77 -1.10 7.88
C LEU A 254 -23.39 0.12 8.71
N LEU A 255 -22.13 0.24 9.15
CA LEU A 255 -21.70 1.29 10.08
C LEU A 255 -21.45 2.63 9.39
N PHE A 256 -20.99 2.62 8.13
CA PHE A 256 -20.65 3.84 7.39
C PHE A 256 -21.87 4.76 7.13
N PRO A 257 -23.03 4.26 6.65
CA PRO A 257 -24.24 5.10 6.51
C PRO A 257 -24.81 5.58 7.85
N ASN A 258 -24.49 4.87 8.94
CA ASN A 258 -24.98 5.15 10.28
C ASN A 258 -24.04 6.07 11.10
N PHE A 259 -23.02 6.68 10.46
CA PHE A 259 -22.06 7.60 11.08
C PHE A 259 -21.29 7.05 12.30
N TYR A 260 -21.25 5.74 12.47
CA TYR A 260 -20.42 5.06 13.47
C TYR A 260 -18.92 5.18 13.11
N PRO A 261 -17.98 4.90 14.05
CA PRO A 261 -16.55 5.21 13.88
C PRO A 261 -15.92 4.41 12.74
N TRP A 262 -16.08 4.96 11.54
CA TRP A 262 -15.49 4.51 10.28
C TRP A 262 -14.95 5.70 9.47
N ASN A 263 -15.33 6.95 9.83
CA ASN A 263 -14.84 8.19 9.23
C ASN A 263 -13.65 8.77 10.00
#